data_AF-A0A0M3JGG3-F1
#
_entry.id   AF-A0A0M3JGG3-F1
#
_cell.length_a   1.000
_cell.length_b   1.000
_cell.length_c   1.000
_cell.angle_alpha   90.00
_cell.angle_beta   90.00
_cell.angle_gamma   90.00
#
_symmetry.space_group_name_H-M   'P 1'
#
loop_
_entity.id
_entity.type
_entity.pdbx_description
1 polymer ?
#
loop_
_entity_poly.entity_id
_entity_poly.type
_entity_poly.pdbx_seq_one_letter_code
_entity_poly.pdbx_strand_id
1 'polypeptide(L)'
;MDDDVLMDNEAVMRLLKKFPSGKNSILCRTFTSNVVTRHPKSKWYLSYKEYAGKTLSMYCQGMAYILSGDLIPQMHSNIQKVQYLWVS
;
A
#
# COMPACT_ATOMS: atom_id res chain seq x y z
N MET A 1 -9.82 -0.95 2.67
CA MET A 1 -10.56 0.12 1.98
C MET A 1 -10.95 1.09 3.07
N ASP A 2 -10.80 2.37 2.78
CA ASP A 2 -11.14 3.42 3.73
C ASP A 2 -12.67 3.63 3.72
N ASP A 3 -13.23 4.12 4.82
CA ASP A 3 -14.68 4.28 5.01
C ASP A 3 -15.28 5.44 4.19
N ASP A 4 -14.42 6.34 3.70
CA ASP A 4 -14.75 7.46 2.83
C ASP A 4 -14.62 7.14 1.32
N VAL A 5 -14.39 5.87 0.97
CA VAL A 5 -14.25 5.41 -0.42
C VAL A 5 -15.53 4.75 -0.92
N LEU A 6 -15.98 5.13 -2.12
CA LEU A 6 -17.03 4.41 -2.84
C LEU A 6 -16.42 3.40 -3.82
N MET A 7 -16.85 2.14 -3.74
CA MET A 7 -16.40 1.07 -4.65
C MET A 7 -17.46 0.77 -5.71
N ASP A 8 -17.07 0.81 -6.99
CA ASP A 8 -17.87 0.23 -8.08
C ASP A 8 -17.65 -1.28 -8.13
N ASN A 9 -18.59 -2.02 -7.54
CA ASN A 9 -18.54 -3.48 -7.46
C ASN A 9 -18.56 -4.15 -8.84
N GLU A 10 -19.30 -3.61 -9.81
CA GLU A 10 -19.39 -4.18 -11.16
C GLU A 10 -18.06 -4.02 -11.90
N ALA A 11 -17.41 -2.85 -11.77
CA ALA A 11 -16.08 -2.64 -12.31
C ALA A 11 -15.05 -3.56 -11.65
N VAL A 12 -15.10 -3.74 -10.33
CA VAL A 12 -14.21 -4.66 -9.61
C VAL A 12 -14.40 -6.09 -10.08
N MET A 13 -15.63 -6.57 -10.21
CA MET A 13 -15.90 -7.93 -10.69
C MET A 13 -15.42 -8.13 -12.13
N ARG A 14 -15.60 -7.14 -13.01
CA ARG A 14 -15.02 -7.17 -14.36
C ARG A 14 -13.49 -7.19 -14.34
N LEU A 15 -12.87 -6.45 -13.43
CA LEU A 15 -11.41 -6.44 -13.24
C LEU A 15 -10.93 -7.83 -12.81
N LEU A 16 -11.51 -8.40 -11.75
CA LEU A 16 -11.12 -9.71 -11.22
C LEU A 16 -11.25 -10.82 -12.26
N LYS A 17 -12.31 -10.81 -13.08
CA LYS A 17 -12.50 -11.77 -14.18
C LYS A 17 -11.40 -11.69 -15.25
N LYS A 18 -10.75 -10.53 -15.42
CA LYS A 18 -9.63 -10.36 -16.36
C LYS A 18 -8.30 -10.88 -15.84
N PHE A 19 -8.17 -11.18 -14.54
CA PHE A 19 -6.94 -11.67 -13.91
C PHE A 19 -7.10 -13.12 -13.44
N PRO A 20 -7.09 -14.11 -14.36
CA PRO A 20 -7.47 -15.50 -14.07
C PRO A 20 -6.51 -16.25 -13.14
N SER A 21 -5.25 -15.81 -13.03
CA SER A 21 -4.26 -16.48 -12.20
C SER A 21 -4.20 -15.99 -10.76
N GLY A 22 -4.82 -14.83 -10.45
CA GLY A 22 -5.13 -14.22 -9.14
C GLY A 22 -4.27 -14.52 -7.91
N LYS A 23 -3.05 -15.04 -8.05
CA LYS A 23 -2.13 -15.51 -7.01
C LYS A 23 -0.96 -14.57 -6.95
N ASN A 24 -0.35 -14.46 -5.77
CA ASN A 24 0.77 -13.56 -5.51
C ASN A 24 0.58 -12.14 -6.09
N SER A 25 -0.63 -11.60 -6.00
CA SER A 25 -1.02 -10.38 -6.70
C SER A 25 -1.53 -9.31 -5.74
N ILE A 26 -1.07 -8.07 -5.94
CA ILE A 26 -1.56 -6.87 -5.28
C ILE A 26 -2.02 -5.91 -6.36
N LEU A 27 -3.31 -5.54 -6.37
CA LEU A 27 -3.87 -4.54 -7.28
C LEU A 27 -4.23 -3.29 -6.51
N CYS A 28 -3.70 -2.16 -6.97
CA CYS A 28 -3.85 -0.86 -6.35
C CYS A 28 -3.38 0.25 -7.30
N ARG A 29 -3.61 1.50 -6.92
CA ARG A 29 -2.89 2.62 -7.53
C ARG A 29 -1.48 2.69 -6.95
N THR A 30 -0.46 2.52 -7.80
CA THR A 30 0.94 2.52 -7.36
C THR A 30 1.54 3.91 -7.37
N PHE A 31 2.27 4.25 -6.32
CA PHE A 31 3.12 5.42 -6.21
C PHE A 31 4.58 4.97 -6.22
N THR A 32 5.42 5.60 -7.05
CA THR A 32 6.84 5.26 -7.21
C THR A 32 7.72 6.46 -6.89
N SER A 33 8.83 6.22 -6.17
CA SER A 33 9.89 7.21 -5.92
C SER A 33 9.43 8.52 -5.26
N ASN A 34 8.40 8.47 -4.40
CA ASN A 34 7.96 9.66 -3.67
C ASN A 34 9.01 10.11 -2.66
N VAL A 35 9.31 11.41 -2.67
CA VAL A 35 10.21 12.04 -1.70
C VAL A 35 9.57 12.01 -0.33
N VAL A 36 10.34 11.60 0.67
CA VAL A 36 9.87 11.54 2.05
C VAL A 36 9.62 12.95 2.56
N THR A 37 8.42 13.20 3.11
CA THR A 37 8.09 14.53 3.63
C THR A 37 8.80 14.79 4.95
N ARG A 38 9.69 15.79 4.98
CA ARG A 38 10.48 16.17 6.16
C ARG A 38 9.95 17.40 6.89
N HIS A 39 8.75 17.86 6.54
CA HIS A 39 8.11 19.00 7.18
C HIS A 39 7.26 18.54 8.39
N PRO A 40 7.60 18.93 9.64
CA PRO A 40 6.94 18.42 10.84
C PRO A 40 5.44 18.71 10.96
N LYS A 41 4.92 19.72 10.24
CA LYS A 41 3.47 20.02 10.22
C LYS A 41 2.71 19.25 9.14
N SER A 42 3.39 18.47 8.31
CA SER A 42 2.74 17.62 7.33
C SER A 42 2.15 16.39 8.00
N LYS A 43 0.94 16.01 7.59
CA LYS A 43 0.32 14.72 7.93
C LYS A 43 1.25 13.54 7.58
N TRP A 44 1.98 13.67 6.47
CA TRP A 44 2.88 12.64 5.93
C TRP A 44 4.32 12.76 6.43
N TYR A 45 4.56 13.48 7.53
CA TYR A 45 5.89 13.71 8.07
C TYR A 45 6.56 12.39 8.51
N LEU A 46 7.81 12.20 8.09
CA LEU A 46 8.69 11.17 8.63
C LEU A 46 10.01 11.82 9.04
N SER A 47 10.47 11.56 10.26
CA SER A 47 11.78 12.03 10.71
C SER A 47 12.92 11.19 10.12
N TYR A 48 14.14 11.73 10.11
CA TYR A 48 15.33 10.95 9.69
C TYR A 48 15.63 9.78 10.63
N LYS A 49 15.19 9.87 11.90
CA LYS A 49 15.31 8.79 12.89
C LYS A 49 14.38 7.62 12.54
N GLU A 50 13.18 7.91 12.08
CA GLU A 50 12.20 6.90 11.67
C GLU A 50 12.49 6.34 10.28
N TYR A 51 13.03 7.12 9.35
CA TYR A 51 13.41 6.60 8.04
C TYR A 51 14.51 7.47 7.46
N ALA A 52 15.70 6.90 7.26
CA ALA A 52 16.85 7.65 6.75
C ALA A 52 16.81 7.86 5.22
N GLY A 53 16.02 7.05 4.49
CA GLY A 53 15.93 7.11 3.04
C GLY A 53 15.37 8.44 2.52
N LYS A 54 15.80 8.87 1.34
CA LYS A 54 15.30 10.10 0.70
C LYS A 54 13.94 9.90 0.03
N THR A 55 13.69 8.68 -0.46
CA THR A 55 12.47 8.29 -1.16
C THR A 55 11.89 7.02 -0.55
N LEU A 56 10.57 6.90 -0.61
CA LEU A 56 9.89 5.63 -0.36
C LEU A 56 9.99 4.77 -1.62
N SER A 57 10.19 3.46 -1.44
CA SER A 57 10.05 2.47 -2.50
C SER A 57 8.61 2.42 -3.05
N MET A 58 8.36 1.65 -4.10
CA MET A 58 7.02 1.50 -4.64
C MET A 58 6.03 1.02 -3.57
N TYR A 59 4.91 1.74 -3.43
CA TYR A 59 3.82 1.37 -2.53
C TYR A 59 2.47 1.68 -3.16
N CYS A 60 1.42 1.11 -2.58
CA CYS A 60 0.06 1.38 -3.00
C CYS A 60 -0.48 2.64 -2.31
N GLN A 61 -0.97 3.61 -3.07
CA GLN A 61 -1.63 4.81 -2.56
C GLN A 61 -2.85 4.43 -1.71
N GLY A 62 -3.02 5.04 -0.54
CA GLY A 62 -4.20 4.87 0.33
C GLY A 62 -5.51 5.10 -0.43
N MET A 63 -6.53 4.28 -0.12
CA MET A 63 -7.94 4.27 -0.56
C MET A 63 -8.47 2.82 -0.58
N ALA A 64 -7.90 2.00 -1.46
CA ALA A 64 -8.33 0.62 -1.67
C ALA A 64 -7.22 -0.26 -2.26
N TYR A 65 -7.18 -1.51 -1.81
CA TYR A 65 -6.25 -2.53 -2.25
C TYR A 65 -7.00 -3.84 -2.46
N ILE A 66 -6.66 -4.57 -3.52
CA ILE A 66 -7.11 -5.95 -3.73
C ILE A 66 -5.88 -6.84 -3.62
N LEU A 67 -5.92 -7.78 -2.69
CA LEU A 67 -4.83 -8.72 -2.43
C LEU A 67 -5.32 -10.12 -2.74
N SER A 68 -4.46 -10.93 -3.36
CA SER A 68 -4.70 -12.35 -3.44
C SER A 68 -4.53 -13.00 -2.06
N GLY A 69 -5.47 -13.89 -1.69
CA GLY A 69 -5.51 -14.46 -0.34
C GLY A 69 -4.28 -15.29 0.04
N ASP A 70 -3.57 -15.83 -0.95
CA ASP A 70 -2.32 -16.59 -0.77
C ASP A 70 -1.14 -15.72 -0.30
N LEU A 71 -1.21 -14.40 -0.44
CA LEU A 71 -0.18 -13.50 0.09
C LEU A 71 -0.24 -13.31 1.61
N ILE A 72 -1.40 -13.55 2.22
CA ILE A 72 -1.63 -13.22 3.64
C ILE A 72 -0.62 -13.91 4.58
N PRO A 73 -0.34 -15.24 4.45
CA PRO A 73 0.65 -15.90 5.30
C PRO A 73 2.06 -15.33 5.11
N GLN A 74 2.45 -15.04 3.86
CA GLN A 74 3.75 -14.47 3.56
C GLN A 74 3.90 -13.06 4.15
N MET A 75 2.90 -12.19 3.97
CA MET A 75 2.89 -10.84 4.55
C MET A 75 2.94 -10.89 6.08
N HIS A 76 2.15 -11.76 6.70
CA HIS A 76 2.14 -11.93 8.14
C HIS A 76 3.51 -12.36 8.69
N SER A 77 4.19 -13.30 8.03
CA SER A 77 5.54 -13.74 8.43
C SER A 77 6.63 -12.67 8.31
N ASN A 78 6.39 -11.62 7.52
CA ASN A 78 7.35 -10.55 7.26
C ASN A 78 7.05 -9.27 8.05
N ILE A 79 5.87 -9.11 8.65
CA ILE A 79 5.48 -7.87 9.34
C ILE A 79 6.43 -7.51 10.49
N GLN A 80 7.05 -8.51 11.13
CA GLN A 80 8.02 -8.33 12.22
C GLN A 80 9.45 -8.05 11.72
N LYS A 81 9.72 -8.27 10.43
CA LYS A 81 11.05 -8.12 9.82
C LYS A 81 11.23 -6.79 9.09
N VAL A 82 10.12 -6.10 8.82
CA VAL A 82 10.11 -4.81 8.14
C VAL A 82 10.05 -3.68 9.16
N GLN A 83 10.58 -2.52 8.77
CA GLN A 83 10.52 -1.33 9.58
C GLN A 83 9.09 -0.79 9.65
N TYR A 84 8.59 -0.55 10.88
CA TYR A 84 7.36 0.20 11.08
C TYR A 84 7.58 1.68 10.77
N LEU A 85 6.71 2.25 9.95
CA LEU A 85 6.71 3.68 9.62
C LEU A 85 5.39 4.28 10.12
N TRP A 86 5.47 5.32 10.94
CA TRP A 86 4.29 6.04 11.40
C TRP A 86 3.91 7.10 10.37
N VAL A 87 2.94 6.77 9.52
CA VAL A 87 2.42 7.65 8.48
C VAL A 87 0.97 7.92 8.82
N SER A 88 0.66 9.17 9.19
CA SER A 88 -0.69 9.59 9.60
C SER A 88 -1.60 9.88 8.44
#